data_AF-A0A967QJ70-F1
#
_entry.id   AF-A0A967QJ70-F1
#
_cell.length_a   1.000
_cell.length_b   1.000
_cell.length_c   1.000
_cell.angle_alpha   90.00
_cell.angle_beta   90.00
_cell.angle_gamma   90.00
#
_symmetry.space_group_name_H-M   'P 1'
#
loop_
_entity.id
_entity.type
_entity.pdbx_description
1 polymer ?
#
loop_
_entity_poly.entity_id
_entity_poly.type
_entity_poly.pdbx_seq_one_letter_code
_entity_poly.pdbx_strand_id
1 'polypeptide(L)'
;MSRPAVPGGNITFAGSDIGRGETVMRRGVRLTSRETGVLAAVGVDRVEVVAKPRVAVVSTGDEVVEPGGPLAVGQVYDSNQRMLLDAVAELGCEPVPCGILPDDEARLEHTLEGLLEGDGAVDVILLSGGTSKGEGDLNATVVHRLGERFAGSAGVVVHGVALKPGKPVL
;
A
#
# COMPACT_ATOMS: atom_id res chain seq x y z
N MET A 1 -1.02 -55.55 32.29
CA MET A 1 -0.44 -56.19 31.09
C MET A 1 0.40 -55.15 30.36
N SER A 2 1.70 -55.38 30.17
CA SER A 2 2.55 -54.48 29.38
C SER A 2 2.41 -54.80 27.89
N ARG A 3 2.28 -53.76 27.06
CA ARG A 3 2.24 -53.90 25.60
C ARG A 3 3.63 -54.24 25.06
N PRO A 4 3.78 -55.11 24.04
CA PRO A 4 5.07 -55.35 23.40
C PRO A 4 5.67 -54.05 22.85
N ALA A 5 6.96 -53.83 23.07
CA ALA A 5 7.70 -52.69 22.51
C ALA A 5 8.43 -53.11 21.23
N VAL A 6 8.28 -52.34 20.16
CA VAL A 6 8.96 -52.57 18.88
C VAL A 6 10.31 -51.83 18.84
N PRO A 7 11.37 -52.40 18.24
CA PRO A 7 12.62 -51.67 18.02
C PRO A 7 12.37 -50.35 17.28
N GLY A 8 12.92 -49.25 17.78
CA GLY A 8 12.67 -47.90 17.24
C GLY A 8 11.33 -47.27 17.66
N GLY A 9 10.49 -47.99 18.41
CA GLY A 9 9.24 -47.45 18.94
C GLY A 9 9.51 -46.31 19.93
N ASN A 10 8.75 -45.22 19.79
CA ASN A 10 8.88 -44.01 20.62
C ASN A 10 10.27 -43.34 20.56
N ILE A 11 11.03 -43.55 19.49
CA ILE A 11 12.29 -42.85 19.22
C ILE A 11 12.06 -41.83 18.09
N THR A 12 12.44 -40.59 18.32
CA THR A 12 12.51 -39.56 17.28
C THR A 12 13.97 -39.44 16.83
N PHE A 13 14.25 -39.77 15.57
CA PHE A 13 15.61 -39.73 15.03
C PHE A 13 16.03 -38.29 14.70
N ALA A 14 17.33 -38.02 14.75
CA ALA A 14 17.87 -36.73 14.35
C ALA A 14 17.49 -36.40 12.91
N GLY A 15 17.00 -35.18 12.67
CA GLY A 15 16.55 -34.72 11.36
C GLY A 15 15.23 -35.32 10.89
N SER A 16 14.43 -35.92 11.78
CA SER A 16 13.09 -36.44 11.41
C SER A 16 12.13 -35.36 10.95
N ASP A 17 12.28 -34.14 11.48
CA ASP A 17 11.43 -32.99 11.15
C ASP A 17 12.13 -32.04 10.17
N ILE A 18 13.34 -31.60 10.50
CA ILE A 18 14.13 -30.67 9.68
C ILE A 18 15.59 -31.14 9.69
N GLY A 19 16.13 -31.40 8.51
CA GLY A 19 17.52 -31.78 8.32
C GLY A 19 18.50 -30.60 8.39
N ARG A 20 19.74 -30.87 8.79
CA ARG A 20 20.80 -29.85 8.72
C ARG A 20 21.02 -29.44 7.25
N GLY A 21 20.96 -28.13 6.99
CA GLY A 21 21.16 -27.57 5.65
C GLY A 21 19.90 -27.54 4.79
N GLU A 22 18.76 -28.00 5.32
CA GLU A 22 17.48 -27.92 4.63
C GLU A 22 16.96 -26.48 4.59
N THR A 23 16.32 -26.11 3.47
CA THR A 23 15.67 -24.80 3.33
C THR A 23 14.29 -24.84 3.99
N VAL A 24 14.14 -24.18 5.14
CA VAL A 24 12.86 -24.13 5.86
C VAL A 24 11.89 -23.08 5.30
N MET A 25 12.39 -22.06 4.60
CA MET A 25 11.58 -20.99 4.01
C MET A 25 12.22 -20.44 2.74
N ARG A 26 11.39 -20.06 1.77
CA ARG A 26 11.81 -19.37 0.53
C ARG A 26 11.46 -17.89 0.59
N ARG A 27 12.20 -17.07 -0.17
CA ARG A 27 11.86 -15.66 -0.38
C ARG A 27 10.44 -15.50 -0.92
N GLY A 28 9.71 -14.50 -0.41
CA GLY A 28 8.33 -14.19 -0.84
C GLY A 28 7.24 -14.89 -0.02
N VAL A 29 7.61 -15.76 0.92
CA VAL A 29 6.64 -16.34 1.86
C VAL A 29 6.21 -15.27 2.87
N ARG A 30 4.89 -15.09 3.02
CA ARG A 30 4.32 -14.21 4.06
C ARG A 30 4.50 -14.86 5.43
N LEU A 31 5.10 -14.13 6.36
CA LEU A 31 5.30 -14.61 7.73
C LEU A 31 3.98 -14.60 8.50
N THR A 32 3.55 -15.76 8.98
CA THR A 32 2.47 -15.90 9.96
C THR A 32 3.00 -16.55 11.25
N SER A 33 2.11 -16.90 12.19
CA SER A 33 2.49 -17.64 13.39
C SER A 33 3.18 -18.98 13.09
N ARG A 34 2.81 -19.62 11.97
CA ARG A 34 3.42 -20.87 11.53
C ARG A 34 4.88 -20.67 11.13
N GLU A 35 5.14 -19.72 10.23
CA GLU A 35 6.48 -19.45 9.71
C GLU A 35 7.41 -18.95 10.81
N THR A 36 6.92 -18.04 11.66
CA THR A 36 7.70 -17.52 12.79
C THR A 36 8.01 -18.60 13.83
N GLY A 37 7.11 -19.56 14.04
CA GLY A 37 7.36 -20.74 14.87
C GLY A 37 8.46 -21.64 14.30
N VAL A 38 8.47 -21.86 12.98
CA VAL A 38 9.54 -22.63 12.32
C VAL A 38 10.88 -21.93 12.45
N LEU A 39 10.95 -20.62 12.20
CA LEU A 39 12.17 -19.83 12.36
C LEU A 39 12.72 -19.92 13.80
N ALA A 40 11.84 -19.77 14.80
CA ALA A 40 12.22 -19.90 16.20
C ALA A 40 12.72 -21.32 16.54
N ALA A 41 12.06 -22.36 16.03
CA ALA A 41 12.43 -23.76 16.26
C ALA A 41 13.83 -24.10 15.73
N VAL A 42 14.29 -23.41 14.68
CA VAL A 42 15.66 -23.56 14.13
C VAL A 42 16.65 -22.53 14.67
N GLY A 43 16.27 -21.75 15.69
CA GLY A 43 17.15 -20.79 16.37
C GLY A 43 17.37 -19.48 15.63
N VAL A 44 16.51 -19.12 14.68
CA VAL A 44 16.57 -17.84 13.94
C VAL A 44 15.63 -16.83 14.57
N ASP A 45 16.17 -15.76 15.14
CA ASP A 45 15.42 -14.69 15.82
C ASP A 45 15.12 -13.48 14.91
N ARG A 46 15.90 -13.30 13.83
CA ARG A 46 15.76 -12.21 12.87
C ARG A 46 15.90 -12.73 11.45
N VAL A 47 15.10 -12.18 10.56
CA VAL A 47 15.15 -12.45 9.12
C VAL A 47 15.02 -11.15 8.34
N GLU A 48 15.64 -11.10 7.18
CA GLU A 48 15.44 -10.01 6.24
C GLU A 48 14.06 -10.13 5.60
N VAL A 49 13.32 -9.02 5.60
CA VAL A 49 12.00 -8.91 4.98
C VAL A 49 11.97 -7.70 4.05
N VAL A 50 11.02 -7.69 3.13
CA VAL A 50 10.76 -6.51 2.30
C VAL A 50 10.13 -5.43 3.18
N ALA A 51 10.58 -4.19 3.04
CA ALA A 51 9.97 -3.05 3.71
C ALA A 51 8.50 -2.91 3.32
N LYS A 52 7.68 -2.38 4.24
CA LYS A 52 6.28 -2.08 3.92
C LYS A 52 6.26 -0.92 2.92
N PRO A 53 5.54 -1.03 1.79
CA PRO A 53 5.36 0.10 0.89
C PRO A 53 4.66 1.25 1.61
N ARG A 54 5.19 2.46 1.46
CA ARG A 54 4.59 3.69 1.97
C ARG A 54 3.68 4.26 0.90
N VAL A 55 2.42 4.48 1.25
CA VAL A 55 1.38 4.89 0.29
C VAL A 55 0.74 6.18 0.77
N ALA A 56 1.02 7.29 0.06
CA ALA A 56 0.36 8.56 0.30
C ALA A 56 -1.07 8.54 -0.23
N VAL A 57 -1.99 9.14 0.52
CA VAL A 57 -3.36 9.37 0.06
C VAL A 57 -3.63 10.87 0.13
N VAL A 58 -3.86 11.46 -1.04
CA VAL A 58 -4.10 12.89 -1.23
C VAL A 58 -5.52 13.04 -1.78
N SER A 59 -6.33 13.88 -1.15
CA SER A 59 -7.62 14.27 -1.72
C SER A 59 -7.54 15.61 -2.43
N THR A 60 -8.40 15.85 -3.42
CA THR A 60 -8.56 17.17 -4.05
C THR A 60 -10.03 17.54 -4.20
N GLY A 61 -10.31 18.84 -4.21
CA GLY A 61 -11.64 19.41 -4.47
C GLY A 61 -11.99 20.50 -3.48
N ASP A 62 -12.41 21.66 -3.98
CA ASP A 62 -12.80 22.81 -3.16
C ASP A 62 -14.09 22.55 -2.35
N GLU A 63 -14.89 21.57 -2.75
CA GLU A 63 -16.08 21.11 -2.03
C GLU A 63 -15.78 20.14 -0.89
N VAL A 64 -14.58 19.55 -0.86
CA VAL A 64 -14.25 18.44 0.05
C VAL A 64 -13.74 18.97 1.39
N VAL A 65 -14.27 18.47 2.49
CA VAL A 65 -13.84 18.85 3.85
C VAL A 65 -13.61 17.66 4.77
N GLU A 66 -12.80 17.85 5.81
CA GLU A 66 -12.57 16.83 6.81
C GLU A 66 -13.85 16.50 7.62
N PRO A 67 -14.09 15.24 7.97
CA PRO A 67 -15.19 14.86 8.84
C PRO A 67 -14.99 15.39 10.27
N GLY A 68 -16.08 15.81 10.92
CA GLY A 68 -16.09 16.23 12.32
C GLY A 68 -16.60 17.65 12.57
N GLY A 69 -16.65 18.50 11.53
CA GLY A 69 -17.29 19.82 11.56
C GLY A 69 -18.62 19.86 10.81
N PRO A 70 -19.44 20.92 10.95
CA PRO A 70 -20.65 21.11 10.15
C PRO A 70 -20.29 21.37 8.67
N LEU A 71 -21.13 20.89 7.74
CA LEU A 71 -20.99 21.20 6.30
C LEU A 71 -21.59 22.57 5.99
N ALA A 72 -20.88 23.37 5.19
CA ALA A 72 -21.48 24.48 4.47
C ALA A 72 -22.25 23.99 3.24
N VAL A 73 -23.06 24.87 2.66
CA VAL A 73 -23.80 24.56 1.42
C VAL A 73 -22.82 24.23 0.30
N GLY A 74 -23.02 23.07 -0.33
CA GLY A 74 -22.17 22.59 -1.42
C GLY A 74 -20.97 21.74 -1.00
N GLN A 75 -20.68 21.63 0.30
CA GLN A 75 -19.58 20.82 0.80
C GLN A 75 -19.97 19.36 1.01
N VAL A 76 -18.98 18.48 0.91
CA VAL A 76 -19.07 17.05 1.22
C VAL A 76 -17.90 16.62 2.09
N TYR A 77 -18.10 15.60 2.93
CA TYR A 77 -17.00 15.04 3.71
C TYR A 77 -16.09 14.17 2.86
N ASP A 78 -14.81 14.18 3.17
CA ASP A 78 -13.84 13.27 2.58
C ASP A 78 -13.98 11.84 3.13
N SER A 79 -14.85 11.07 2.49
CA SER A 79 -14.98 9.64 2.76
C SER A 79 -13.89 8.79 2.11
N ASN A 80 -13.33 9.26 0.99
CA ASN A 80 -12.45 8.46 0.15
C ASN A 80 -11.07 8.34 0.78
N GLN A 81 -10.50 9.44 1.28
CA GLN A 81 -9.22 9.39 1.96
C GLN A 81 -9.28 8.43 3.14
N ARG A 82 -10.34 8.47 3.94
CA ARG A 82 -10.52 7.54 5.05
C ARG A 82 -10.55 6.08 4.59
N MET A 83 -11.36 5.79 3.57
CA MET A 83 -11.48 4.44 3.01
C MET A 83 -10.15 3.93 2.44
N LEU A 84 -9.43 4.77 1.70
CA LEU A 84 -8.17 4.40 1.05
C LEU A 84 -7.06 4.17 2.07
N LEU A 85 -6.95 5.01 3.11
CA LEU A 85 -5.98 4.82 4.19
C LEU A 85 -6.19 3.49 4.91
N ASP A 86 -7.45 3.13 5.20
CA ASP A 86 -7.80 1.86 5.82
C ASP A 86 -7.47 0.67 4.91
N ALA A 87 -7.84 0.74 3.63
CA ALA A 87 -7.54 -0.30 2.65
C ALA A 87 -6.02 -0.52 2.48
N VAL A 88 -5.22 0.54 2.47
CA VAL A 88 -3.75 0.46 2.45
C VAL A 88 -3.23 -0.28 3.68
N ALA A 89 -3.74 0.04 4.87
CA ALA A 89 -3.33 -0.64 6.10
C ALA A 89 -3.72 -2.13 6.11
N GLU A 90 -4.92 -2.46 5.62
CA GLU A 90 -5.41 -3.85 5.50
C GLU A 90 -4.53 -4.69 4.56
N LEU A 91 -3.98 -4.08 3.51
CA LEU A 91 -3.03 -4.70 2.60
C LEU A 91 -1.62 -4.87 3.20
N GLY A 92 -1.38 -4.35 4.41
CA GLY A 92 -0.10 -4.46 5.13
C GLY A 92 0.93 -3.38 4.76
N CYS A 93 0.51 -2.36 4.01
CA CYS A 93 1.31 -1.19 3.67
C CYS A 93 1.27 -0.13 4.79
N GLU A 94 2.10 0.90 4.69
CA GLU A 94 2.11 2.06 5.58
C GLU A 94 1.30 3.21 4.95
N PRO A 95 0.10 3.53 5.46
CA PRO A 95 -0.69 4.64 4.96
C PRO A 95 -0.12 5.99 5.43
N VAL A 96 0.04 6.92 4.49
CA VAL A 96 0.52 8.29 4.74
C VAL A 96 -0.62 9.27 4.39
N PRO A 97 -1.32 9.84 5.38
CA PRO A 97 -2.38 10.82 5.14
C PRO A 97 -1.77 12.17 4.71
N CYS A 98 -2.22 12.70 3.56
CA CYS A 98 -1.72 13.97 3.03
C CYS A 98 -2.78 15.09 3.02
N GLY A 99 -4.02 14.78 3.38
CA GLY A 99 -5.09 15.75 3.51
C GLY A 99 -5.72 16.15 2.16
N ILE A 100 -6.53 17.20 2.23
CA ILE A 100 -7.31 17.71 1.09
C ILE A 100 -6.59 18.94 0.53
N LEU A 101 -6.23 18.87 -0.74
CA LEU A 101 -5.68 20.00 -1.49
C LEU A 101 -6.81 20.75 -2.22
N PRO A 102 -6.72 22.08 -2.30
CA PRO A 102 -7.61 22.85 -3.18
C PRO A 102 -7.35 22.52 -4.65
N ASP A 103 -8.29 22.84 -5.53
CA ASP A 103 -8.14 22.66 -6.98
C ASP A 103 -7.18 23.71 -7.57
N ASP A 104 -5.89 23.55 -7.26
CA ASP A 104 -4.80 24.44 -7.61
C ASP A 104 -3.64 23.63 -8.17
N GLU A 105 -3.37 23.85 -9.45
CA GLU A 105 -2.42 23.06 -10.23
C GLU A 105 -0.99 23.13 -9.65
N ALA A 106 -0.56 24.33 -9.26
CA ALA A 106 0.78 24.55 -8.74
C ALA A 106 0.98 23.92 -7.35
N ARG A 107 -0.05 24.00 -6.49
CA ARG A 107 -0.02 23.35 -5.16
C ARG A 107 -0.07 21.83 -5.28
N LEU A 108 -0.87 21.29 -6.20
CA LEU A 108 -0.89 19.86 -6.45
C LEU A 108 0.47 19.37 -6.97
N GLU A 109 1.03 20.03 -7.99
CA GLU A 109 2.33 19.68 -8.57
C GLU A 109 3.43 19.69 -7.50
N HIS A 110 3.54 20.78 -6.73
CA HIS A 110 4.54 20.89 -5.66
C HIS A 110 4.39 19.82 -4.58
N THR A 111 3.15 19.49 -4.19
CA THR A 111 2.88 18.47 -3.16
C THR A 111 3.26 17.08 -3.65
N LEU A 112 2.87 16.73 -4.88
CA LEU A 112 3.19 15.43 -5.46
C LEU A 112 4.70 15.26 -5.65
N GLU A 113 5.43 16.30 -6.09
CA GLU A 113 6.90 16.26 -6.14
C GLU A 113 7.53 16.03 -4.77
N GLY A 114 7.08 16.76 -3.75
CA GLY A 114 7.57 16.59 -2.39
C GLY A 114 7.34 15.17 -1.86
N LEU A 115 6.23 14.54 -2.23
CA LEU A 115 5.93 13.15 -1.88
C LEU A 115 6.77 12.13 -2.65
N LEU A 116 7.25 12.46 -3.85
CA LEU A 116 8.09 11.57 -4.67
C LEU A 116 9.58 11.70 -4.36
N GLU A 117 10.08 12.90 -4.10
CA GLU A 117 11.52 13.20 -4.00
C GLU A 117 11.96 13.79 -2.65
N GLY A 118 11.02 14.23 -1.81
CA GLY A 118 11.32 14.91 -0.56
C GLY A 118 11.71 14.00 0.61
N ASP A 119 11.98 14.63 1.76
CA ASP A 119 12.22 13.93 3.01
C ASP A 119 10.96 13.14 3.40
N GLY A 120 11.09 11.81 3.44
CA GLY A 120 9.95 10.93 3.66
C GLY A 120 9.18 10.58 2.39
N ALA A 121 9.83 10.62 1.22
CA ALA A 121 9.32 10.13 -0.06
C ALA A 121 8.58 8.78 0.05
N VAL A 122 7.47 8.65 -0.67
CA VAL A 122 6.59 7.47 -0.66
C VAL A 122 6.79 6.63 -1.92
N ASP A 123 6.41 5.35 -1.84
CA ASP A 123 6.51 4.42 -2.96
C ASP A 123 5.32 4.56 -3.93
N VAL A 124 4.16 4.97 -3.42
CA VAL A 124 2.91 5.12 -4.17
C VAL A 124 2.15 6.35 -3.69
N ILE A 125 1.55 7.09 -4.62
CA ILE A 125 0.59 8.15 -4.31
C ILE A 125 -0.77 7.75 -4.88
N LEU A 126 -1.80 7.77 -4.04
CA LEU A 126 -3.20 7.63 -4.41
C LEU A 126 -3.85 9.00 -4.37
N LEU A 127 -4.26 9.49 -5.54
CA LEU A 127 -4.94 10.77 -5.68
C LEU A 127 -6.46 10.54 -5.77
N SER A 128 -7.20 11.09 -4.81
CA SER A 128 -8.65 10.98 -4.71
C SER A 128 -9.28 12.36 -4.95
N GLY A 129 -9.65 12.65 -6.19
CA GLY A 129 -10.26 13.92 -6.56
C GLY A 129 -11.26 13.76 -7.69
N GLY A 130 -12.14 14.74 -7.84
CA GLY A 130 -13.13 14.74 -8.92
C GLY A 130 -12.48 14.93 -10.28
N THR A 131 -12.84 14.07 -11.25
CA THR A 131 -12.62 14.33 -12.69
C THR A 131 -13.84 15.10 -13.22
N SER A 132 -14.02 16.36 -12.85
CA SER A 132 -15.23 17.09 -13.22
C SER A 132 -15.17 17.62 -14.66
N LYS A 133 -16.34 17.67 -15.29
CA LYS A 133 -16.59 17.84 -16.73
C LYS A 133 -16.41 19.27 -17.26
N GLY A 134 -15.51 20.07 -16.71
CA GLY A 134 -15.25 21.44 -17.14
C GLY A 134 -13.76 21.72 -17.17
N GLU A 135 -13.25 22.13 -18.34
CA GLU A 135 -11.88 22.63 -18.56
C GLU A 135 -10.74 21.82 -17.93
N GLY A 136 -10.51 20.62 -18.46
CA GLY A 136 -9.29 19.85 -18.20
C GLY A 136 -9.31 19.11 -16.86
N ASP A 137 -8.96 17.84 -16.89
CA ASP A 137 -8.69 17.08 -15.67
C ASP A 137 -7.35 17.60 -15.10
N LEU A 138 -7.43 18.50 -14.12
CA LEU A 138 -6.28 19.12 -13.45
C LEU A 138 -5.34 18.04 -12.91
N ASN A 139 -5.90 17.00 -12.30
CA ASN A 139 -5.15 15.85 -11.79
C ASN A 139 -4.39 15.14 -12.92
N ALA A 140 -5.06 14.86 -14.04
CA ALA A 140 -4.41 14.25 -15.20
C ALA A 140 -3.27 15.12 -15.75
N THR A 141 -3.47 16.44 -15.81
CA THR A 141 -2.50 17.38 -16.36
C THR A 141 -1.25 17.44 -15.50
N VAL A 142 -1.40 17.55 -14.16
CA VAL A 142 -0.28 17.53 -13.23
C VAL A 142 0.46 16.19 -13.28
N VAL A 143 -0.27 15.07 -13.25
CA VAL A 143 0.35 13.74 -13.33
C VAL A 143 1.11 13.55 -14.65
N HIS A 144 0.58 14.05 -15.77
CA HIS A 144 1.27 14.01 -17.06
C HIS A 144 2.58 14.81 -17.04
N ARG A 145 2.54 16.06 -16.56
CA ARG A 145 3.74 16.91 -16.47
C ARG A 145 4.80 16.33 -15.56
N LEU A 146 4.40 15.79 -14.40
CA LEU A 146 5.32 15.09 -13.52
C LEU A 146 5.92 13.88 -14.22
N GLY A 147 5.07 13.07 -14.87
CA GLY A 147 5.51 11.91 -15.64
C GLY A 147 6.60 12.24 -16.68
N GLU A 148 6.49 13.37 -17.40
CA GLU A 148 7.51 13.81 -18.37
C GLU A 148 8.86 14.18 -17.72
N ARG A 149 8.86 14.59 -16.45
CA ARG A 149 10.08 14.99 -15.72
C ARG A 149 10.85 13.81 -15.14
N PHE A 150 10.19 12.69 -14.85
CA PHE A 150 10.84 11.50 -14.29
C PHE A 150 11.41 10.61 -15.40
N ALA A 151 12.74 10.54 -15.47
CA ALA A 151 13.44 9.67 -16.43
C ALA A 151 13.06 8.19 -16.20
N GLY A 152 12.53 7.54 -17.24
CA GLY A 152 12.05 6.15 -17.16
C GLY A 152 10.58 6.01 -16.75
N SER A 153 9.87 7.12 -16.53
CA SER A 153 8.41 7.12 -16.38
C SER A 153 7.73 6.62 -17.66
N ALA A 154 6.72 5.77 -17.49
CA ALA A 154 5.82 5.37 -18.58
C ALA A 154 4.78 6.47 -18.90
N GLY A 155 4.82 7.60 -18.18
CA GLY A 155 3.80 8.64 -18.24
C GLY A 155 2.45 8.14 -17.72
N VAL A 156 1.36 8.75 -18.23
CA VAL A 156 0.00 8.28 -17.97
C VAL A 156 -0.25 7.01 -18.79
N VAL A 157 -0.36 5.86 -18.12
CA VAL A 157 -0.51 4.55 -18.78
C VAL A 157 -1.97 4.24 -19.09
N VAL A 158 -2.90 4.72 -18.25
CA VAL A 158 -4.35 4.54 -18.41
C VAL A 158 -5.03 5.88 -18.16
N HIS A 159 -5.99 6.24 -19.00
CA HIS A 159 -6.84 7.41 -18.77
C HIS A 159 -8.27 7.06 -19.14
N GLY A 160 -9.03 6.64 -18.14
CA GLY A 160 -10.38 6.12 -18.29
C GLY A 160 -10.40 4.61 -18.50
N VAL A 161 -11.25 3.93 -17.73
CA VAL A 161 -11.48 2.48 -17.80
C VAL A 161 -12.96 2.25 -18.09
N ALA A 162 -13.28 1.24 -18.89
CA ALA A 162 -14.67 0.88 -19.20
C ALA A 162 -15.35 0.16 -18.00
N LEU A 163 -15.51 0.86 -16.88
CA LEU A 163 -16.07 0.36 -15.62
C LEU A 163 -17.25 1.25 -15.15
N LYS A 164 -18.20 0.66 -14.40
CA LYS A 164 -19.34 1.40 -13.82
C LYS A 164 -19.68 0.89 -12.41
N PRO A 165 -19.65 1.74 -11.36
CA PRO A 165 -19.09 3.11 -11.32
C PRO A 165 -17.55 3.11 -11.46
N GLY A 166 -16.91 4.27 -11.66
CA GLY A 166 -15.43 4.36 -11.76
C GLY A 166 -14.86 4.41 -13.19
N LYS A 167 -15.61 4.98 -14.14
CA LYS A 167 -15.12 5.20 -15.50
C LYS A 167 -13.87 6.10 -15.57
N PRO A 168 -13.75 7.20 -14.82
CA PRO A 168 -12.53 8.00 -14.80
C PRO A 168 -11.54 7.42 -13.77
N VAL A 169 -10.45 6.84 -14.26
CA VAL A 169 -9.29 6.40 -13.46
C VAL A 169 -8.04 6.75 -14.27
N LEU A 170 -7.03 7.29 -13.60
CA LEU A 170 -5.70 7.63 -14.10
C LEU A 170 -4.69 6.60 -13.59
#